data_AF-A0AAY4CJL1-F1
#
_entry.id   AF-A0AAY4CJL1-F1
#
_cell.length_a   1.000
_cell.length_b   1.000
_cell.length_c   1.000
_cell.angle_alpha   90.00
_cell.angle_beta   90.00
_cell.angle_gamma   90.00
#
_symmetry.space_group_name_H-M   'P 1'
#
loop_
_entity.id
_entity.type
_entity.pdbx_description
1 polymer ?
#
loop_
_entity_poly.entity_id
_entity_poly.type
_entity_poly.pdbx_seq_one_letter_code
_entity_poly.pdbx_strand_id
1 'polypeptide(L)'
;MHCALKSICPCLEAVECRVVQCTDPSRISSTQHSPTWTLGREVVKMLFINYSSAFNTIIPSTLNSWKSDLPSSSVVITFHNEARSALLRTVVSVLKKSPAHLVKEIILVDDYSDNSEDGALLGKIEKVRVLRNDRREGLMRSRVRGADAATAGVLTFLDSHCECNEHWLEPLLERVAEDKKRVVSPIIDVINMDNFQYVGASADLKGGFDWNLVFKWDYMTLEQRRARQGNPIAPIKTPMIAGGLFVMDKNYFEELGKYDMMMDVWGGENLEISFRVWQCGGSLEIIPCSRVGHVFRKQHPYTFPGGSGTVFARNTRRAAEVWMDEFKNFYYAAVPSARNVPYGNIQSRLEMKKRLGCKPFKWYLENVYPELRVPDHQDIAFGALQQGSNCLDTLGHFADGVVGIYECHNAGGNQEWALTKDKSVKHMDLCLTVVDRSAGSQIKLQGCRENDSRQKWEQIENNTKLRHVGNNLCLDSRSARSGGLTVEVCSPSLTQQWKFTLNLQP
;
A
#
# COMPACT_ATOMS: atom_id res chain seq x y z
N MET A 1 -9.56 -43.82 -18.01
CA MET A 1 -9.38 -44.42 -19.35
C MET A 1 -8.77 -43.37 -20.26
N HIS A 2 -7.55 -43.67 -20.75
CA HIS A 2 -6.91 -43.25 -22.03
C HIS A 2 -6.90 -41.75 -22.39
N CYS A 3 -5.73 -41.09 -22.39
CA CYS A 3 -4.72 -41.01 -23.50
C CYS A 3 -5.28 -40.27 -24.73
N ALA A 4 -4.62 -39.32 -25.39
CA ALA A 4 -3.19 -38.98 -25.53
C ALA A 4 -3.11 -37.51 -26.07
N LEU A 5 -2.01 -36.75 -26.02
CA LEU A 5 -0.79 -36.95 -26.80
C LEU A 5 0.34 -36.02 -26.29
N LYS A 6 1.50 -36.63 -26.08
CA LYS A 6 2.83 -36.03 -25.93
C LYS A 6 3.39 -35.64 -27.31
N SER A 7 4.22 -34.59 -27.36
CA SER A 7 5.57 -34.53 -27.96
C SER A 7 6.00 -33.06 -27.99
N ILE A 8 7.17 -32.63 -27.49
CA ILE A 8 8.54 -32.95 -27.95
C ILE A 8 9.56 -32.83 -26.78
N CYS A 9 10.52 -33.76 -26.78
CA CYS A 9 11.68 -34.03 -25.89
C CYS A 9 12.86 -33.00 -26.01
N PRO A 10 14.06 -33.22 -25.41
CA PRO A 10 14.43 -33.60 -24.03
C PRO A 10 15.66 -32.80 -23.51
N CYS A 11 15.95 -32.86 -22.20
CA CYS A 11 17.30 -32.89 -21.60
C CYS A 11 17.21 -32.63 -20.09
N LEU A 12 17.37 -33.66 -19.27
CA LEU A 12 18.27 -33.67 -18.10
C LEU A 12 18.04 -34.95 -17.29
N GLU A 13 19.15 -35.65 -17.12
CA GLU A 13 19.30 -36.91 -16.41
C GLU A 13 19.01 -36.80 -14.91
N ALA A 14 18.72 -37.96 -14.34
CA ALA A 14 18.39 -38.20 -12.96
C ALA A 14 19.54 -37.89 -11.98
N VAL A 15 19.19 -37.37 -10.79
CA VAL A 15 19.92 -37.65 -9.56
C VAL A 15 18.90 -37.92 -8.45
N GLU A 16 19.09 -39.07 -7.79
CA GLU A 16 18.26 -39.64 -6.74
C GLU A 16 18.12 -38.75 -5.49
N CYS A 17 16.89 -38.61 -4.99
CA CYS A 17 16.61 -38.14 -3.63
C CYS A 17 16.74 -39.30 -2.64
N ARG A 18 17.73 -39.26 -1.73
CA ARG A 18 17.71 -40.12 -0.53
C ARG A 18 16.91 -39.44 0.58
N VAL A 19 15.81 -40.09 0.93
CA VAL A 19 15.00 -39.83 2.13
C VAL A 19 15.78 -40.35 3.34
N VAL A 20 16.09 -39.50 4.31
CA VAL A 20 16.52 -39.95 5.65
C VAL A 20 15.32 -39.81 6.60
N GLN A 21 14.77 -40.96 6.96
CA GLN A 21 13.77 -41.11 8.01
C GLN A 21 14.37 -40.84 9.39
N CYS A 22 13.63 -40.11 10.22
CA CYS A 22 13.86 -39.98 11.65
C CYS A 22 13.76 -41.36 12.34
N THR A 23 14.72 -41.70 13.20
CA THR A 23 14.57 -42.74 14.22
C THR A 23 15.12 -42.27 15.58
N ASP A 24 14.18 -42.24 16.53
CA ASP A 24 14.18 -42.45 17.99
C ASP A 24 15.34 -41.94 18.90
N PRO A 25 15.03 -41.20 20.00
CA PRO A 25 15.99 -40.72 20.97
C PRO A 25 16.06 -41.64 22.21
N SER A 26 17.13 -42.40 22.36
CA SER A 26 17.60 -42.88 23.67
C SER A 26 19.02 -43.44 23.57
N ARG A 27 19.88 -43.16 24.57
CA ARG A 27 21.33 -43.48 24.73
C ARG A 27 22.24 -42.34 24.21
N ILE A 28 23.13 -41.68 24.98
CA ILE A 28 23.98 -42.08 26.12
C ILE A 28 24.46 -40.85 26.95
N SER A 29 24.56 -41.11 28.26
CA SER A 29 25.24 -40.49 29.41
C SER A 29 26.14 -39.23 29.34
N SER A 30 26.00 -38.49 30.45
CA SER A 30 26.91 -37.59 31.18
C SER A 30 28.41 -37.70 30.94
N THR A 31 29.03 -36.53 30.68
CA THR A 31 30.29 -36.09 31.29
C THR A 31 30.35 -34.56 31.31
N GLN A 32 30.69 -33.99 32.47
CA GLN A 32 30.95 -32.57 32.70
C GLN A 32 32.23 -32.13 31.97
N HIS A 33 32.17 -31.05 31.20
CA HIS A 33 33.24 -30.07 31.06
C HIS A 33 32.68 -28.74 30.55
N SER A 34 32.97 -27.67 31.28
CA SER A 34 32.75 -26.27 30.88
C SER A 34 33.63 -25.94 29.67
N PRO A 35 33.15 -25.09 28.74
CA PRO A 35 34.04 -24.04 28.27
C PRO A 35 33.37 -22.67 28.11
N THR A 36 34.14 -21.68 28.51
CA THR A 36 34.06 -20.26 28.14
C THR A 36 33.84 -20.07 26.63
N TRP A 37 32.85 -19.27 26.25
CA TRP A 37 32.60 -18.88 24.85
C TRP A 37 33.36 -17.61 24.50
N THR A 38 34.48 -17.76 23.78
CA THR A 38 35.09 -16.68 22.99
C THR A 38 34.35 -16.56 21.66
N LEU A 39 33.81 -15.38 21.38
CA LEU A 39 33.06 -15.09 20.15
C LEU A 39 34.03 -14.96 18.96
N GLY A 40 34.30 -16.07 18.27
CA GLY A 40 35.08 -16.13 17.04
C GLY A 40 34.24 -15.82 15.79
N ARG A 41 34.90 -15.24 14.76
CA ARG A 41 34.35 -14.71 13.48
C ARG A 41 33.55 -15.68 12.58
N GLU A 42 33.14 -16.86 13.04
CA GLU A 42 32.57 -17.91 12.17
C GLU A 42 31.04 -18.07 12.24
N VAL A 43 30.34 -17.41 13.16
CA VAL A 43 28.87 -17.57 13.30
C VAL A 43 28.06 -16.87 12.19
N VAL A 44 28.67 -15.98 11.39
CA VAL A 44 27.96 -15.25 10.32
C VAL A 44 27.71 -16.10 9.06
N LYS A 45 28.31 -17.29 8.95
CA LYS A 45 28.18 -18.14 7.74
C LYS A 45 27.03 -19.15 7.75
N MET A 46 26.34 -19.36 8.88
CA MET A 46 25.46 -20.53 9.04
C MET A 46 23.94 -20.27 8.96
N LEU A 47 23.51 -19.17 8.33
CA LEU A 47 22.08 -18.81 8.21
C LEU A 47 21.51 -18.80 6.79
N PHE A 48 22.25 -19.24 5.77
CA PHE A 48 21.77 -19.20 4.39
C PHE A 48 21.73 -20.59 3.77
N ILE A 49 20.51 -21.12 3.60
CA ILE A 49 20.24 -22.17 2.62
C ILE A 49 20.31 -21.50 1.25
N ASN A 50 21.30 -21.89 0.45
CA ASN A 50 21.43 -21.46 -0.95
C ASN A 50 20.25 -22.01 -1.76
N TYR A 51 19.26 -21.17 -2.06
CA TYR A 51 18.36 -21.35 -3.20
C TYR A 51 18.69 -20.29 -4.25
N SER A 52 19.71 -20.58 -5.05
CA SER A 52 19.91 -19.90 -6.34
C SER A 52 19.77 -20.95 -7.42
N SER A 53 18.54 -21.13 -7.91
CA SER A 53 18.29 -21.80 -9.18
C SER A 53 16.98 -21.29 -9.76
N ALA A 54 17.09 -20.75 -10.98
CA ALA A 54 16.03 -20.36 -11.90
C ALA A 54 15.42 -18.95 -11.73
N PHE A 55 16.16 -17.90 -12.08
CA PHE A 55 15.65 -16.73 -12.83
C PHE A 55 16.83 -16.03 -13.51
N ASN A 56 17.31 -16.61 -14.61
CA ASN A 56 18.33 -16.01 -15.47
C ASN A 56 17.84 -15.96 -16.92
N THR A 57 16.61 -15.44 -17.11
CA THR A 57 16.01 -15.34 -18.43
C THR A 57 15.66 -13.88 -18.72
N ILE A 58 16.52 -13.28 -19.56
CA ILE A 58 16.38 -12.01 -20.30
C ILE A 58 16.51 -10.73 -19.45
N ILE A 59 17.72 -10.46 -18.96
CA ILE A 59 18.25 -9.09 -18.91
C ILE A 59 19.07 -8.93 -20.20
N PRO A 60 18.70 -8.04 -21.13
CA PRO A 60 19.55 -7.73 -22.29
C PRO A 60 20.93 -7.29 -21.80
N SER A 61 21.97 -7.97 -22.25
CA SER A 61 23.37 -7.76 -21.89
C SER A 61 23.98 -6.49 -22.49
N THR A 62 23.20 -5.44 -22.71
CA THR A 62 23.71 -4.10 -23.00
C THR A 62 23.93 -3.40 -21.67
N LEU A 63 25.20 -3.33 -21.26
CA LEU A 63 25.74 -2.51 -20.17
C LEU A 63 24.89 -1.26 -19.84
N ASN A 64 24.11 -1.31 -18.76
CA ASN A 64 23.85 -0.10 -17.98
C ASN A 64 24.97 0.00 -16.95
N SER A 65 26.11 0.54 -17.37
CA SER A 65 27.09 1.05 -16.41
C SER A 65 26.46 2.24 -15.71
N TRP A 66 26.11 2.09 -14.43
CA TRP A 66 25.71 3.23 -13.62
C TRP A 66 26.85 4.23 -13.52
N LYS A 67 26.53 5.52 -13.39
CA LYS A 67 27.53 6.56 -13.17
C LYS A 67 28.37 6.21 -11.94
N SER A 68 29.69 6.38 -12.03
CA SER A 68 30.59 6.03 -10.93
C SER A 68 30.65 7.09 -9.83
N ASP A 69 30.17 8.31 -10.10
CA ASP A 69 30.21 9.49 -9.24
C ASP A 69 28.88 9.76 -8.52
N LEU A 70 28.06 8.72 -8.29
CA LEU A 70 26.81 8.86 -7.55
C LEU A 70 27.05 9.32 -6.10
N PRO A 71 26.15 10.16 -5.54
CA PRO A 71 26.27 10.62 -4.17
C PRO A 71 26.06 9.46 -3.19
N SER A 72 26.91 9.38 -2.16
CA SER A 72 26.69 8.42 -1.07
C SER A 72 25.40 8.73 -0.31
N SER A 73 24.80 7.71 0.30
CA SER A 73 23.58 7.80 1.11
C SER A 73 23.78 7.32 2.55
N SER A 74 23.05 7.95 3.48
CA SER A 74 22.83 7.46 4.83
C SER A 74 21.55 6.65 4.86
N VAL A 75 21.65 5.36 5.17
CA VAL A 75 20.51 4.45 5.24
C VAL A 75 19.92 4.51 6.64
N VAL A 76 18.69 4.98 6.80
CA VAL A 76 17.98 5.10 8.08
C VAL A 76 16.97 3.97 8.20
N ILE A 77 17.12 3.14 9.23
CA ILE A 77 16.21 2.03 9.54
C ILE A 77 15.68 2.23 10.95
N THR A 78 14.39 2.50 11.06
CA THR A 78 13.71 2.59 12.36
C THR A 78 13.13 1.23 12.74
N PHE A 79 13.23 0.85 14.01
CA PHE A 79 12.65 -0.40 14.48
C PHE A 79 12.12 -0.28 15.91
N HIS A 80 11.13 -1.11 16.22
CA HIS A 80 10.56 -1.26 17.56
C HIS A 80 10.19 -2.73 17.74
N ASN A 81 10.86 -3.43 18.65
CA ASN A 81 10.63 -4.87 18.93
C ASN A 81 10.65 -5.74 17.65
N GLU A 82 11.63 -5.50 16.76
CA GLU A 82 11.78 -6.30 15.54
C GLU A 82 12.47 -7.63 15.84
N ALA A 83 12.13 -8.67 15.09
CA ALA A 83 12.83 -9.94 15.16
C ALA A 83 14.31 -9.75 14.76
N ARG A 84 15.23 -10.13 15.66
CA ARG A 84 16.69 -9.97 15.46
C ARG A 84 17.18 -10.50 14.12
N SER A 85 16.66 -11.64 13.66
CA SER A 85 17.03 -12.24 12.39
C SER A 85 16.59 -11.41 11.18
N ALA A 86 15.41 -10.78 11.23
CA ALA A 86 14.94 -9.89 10.18
C ALA A 86 15.76 -8.60 10.15
N LEU A 87 15.95 -7.96 11.32
CA LEU A 87 16.73 -6.73 11.43
C LEU A 87 18.18 -6.91 10.94
N LEU A 88 18.86 -7.97 11.39
CA LEU A 88 20.21 -8.29 10.94
C LEU A 88 20.24 -8.55 9.42
N ARG A 89 19.25 -9.27 8.88
CA ARG A 89 19.19 -9.60 7.45
C ARG A 89 18.99 -8.35 6.59
N THR A 90 18.19 -7.39 7.05
CA THR A 90 18.06 -6.09 6.40
C THR A 90 19.40 -5.36 6.36
N VAL A 91 20.06 -5.19 7.50
CA VAL A 91 21.38 -4.53 7.59
C VAL A 91 22.41 -5.19 6.67
N VAL A 92 22.52 -6.52 6.73
CA VAL A 92 23.48 -7.27 5.92
C VAL A 92 23.14 -7.19 4.44
N SER A 93 21.86 -7.21 4.05
CA SER A 93 21.46 -7.07 2.65
C SER A 93 21.89 -5.71 2.07
N VAL A 94 21.75 -4.63 2.84
CA VAL A 94 22.23 -3.30 2.45
C VAL A 94 23.73 -3.33 2.24
N LEU A 95 24.50 -3.82 3.23
CA LEU A 95 25.97 -3.88 3.12
C LEU A 95 26.47 -4.77 1.98
N LYS A 96 25.79 -5.90 1.73
CA LYS A 96 26.21 -6.90 0.74
C LYS A 96 25.86 -6.51 -0.70
N LYS A 97 24.73 -5.84 -0.91
CA LYS A 97 24.17 -5.56 -2.25
C LYS A 97 24.38 -4.11 -2.71
N SER A 98 25.06 -3.29 -1.91
CA SER A 98 25.35 -1.91 -2.26
C SER A 98 26.85 -1.72 -2.46
N PRO A 99 27.30 -0.97 -3.48
CA PRO A 99 28.70 -0.57 -3.60
C PRO A 99 29.16 0.15 -2.32
N ALA A 100 30.30 -0.27 -1.77
CA ALA A 100 30.74 0.20 -0.44
C ALA A 100 30.89 1.73 -0.35
N HIS A 101 31.31 2.41 -1.41
CA HIS A 101 31.48 3.86 -1.41
C HIS A 101 30.13 4.63 -1.39
N LEU A 102 29.03 3.99 -1.79
CA LEU A 102 27.69 4.60 -1.80
C LEU A 102 26.98 4.49 -0.44
N VAL A 103 27.38 3.55 0.41
CA VAL A 103 26.85 3.46 1.79
C VAL A 103 27.77 4.25 2.71
N LYS A 104 27.35 5.46 3.06
CA LYS A 104 28.08 6.32 4.01
C LYS A 104 28.02 5.76 5.42
N GLU A 105 26.80 5.44 5.86
CA GLU A 105 26.48 4.90 7.17
C GLU A 105 25.09 4.25 7.15
N ILE A 106 24.86 3.32 8.07
CA ILE A 106 23.55 2.75 8.37
C ILE A 106 23.17 3.21 9.78
N ILE A 107 22.13 4.03 9.88
CA ILE A 107 21.62 4.57 11.14
C ILE A 107 20.41 3.73 11.57
N LEU A 108 20.62 2.88 12.56
CA LEU A 108 19.55 2.15 13.23
C LEU A 108 18.94 3.03 14.31
N VAL A 109 17.67 3.37 14.20
CA VAL A 109 16.94 4.10 15.23
C VAL A 109 16.04 3.13 15.99
N ASP A 110 16.47 2.78 17.19
CA ASP A 110 15.73 1.95 18.13
C ASP A 110 14.66 2.81 18.82
N ASP A 111 13.42 2.63 18.40
CA ASP A 111 12.27 3.35 18.92
C ASP A 111 11.73 2.70 20.21
N TYR A 112 12.59 2.66 21.23
CA TYR A 112 12.25 2.16 22.56
C TYR A 112 11.81 0.70 22.55
N SER A 113 12.59 -0.18 21.92
CA SER A 113 12.39 -1.63 22.03
C SER A 113 12.61 -2.10 23.48
N ASP A 114 11.91 -3.16 23.87
CA ASP A 114 11.99 -3.74 25.22
C ASP A 114 13.41 -4.23 25.52
N ASN A 115 14.11 -4.74 24.51
CA ASN A 115 15.49 -5.18 24.60
C ASN A 115 16.44 -4.25 23.83
N SER A 116 17.22 -3.44 24.54
CA SER A 116 18.19 -2.52 23.93
C SER A 116 19.33 -3.23 23.18
N GLU A 117 19.62 -4.48 23.52
CA GLU A 117 20.69 -5.25 22.87
C GLU A 117 20.37 -5.60 21.42
N ASP A 118 19.08 -5.59 21.03
CA ASP A 118 18.65 -5.86 19.66
C ASP A 118 19.29 -4.88 18.66
N GLY A 119 19.39 -3.60 19.05
CA GLY A 119 20.15 -2.59 18.32
C GLY A 119 21.64 -2.60 18.68
N ALA A 120 21.97 -2.57 19.98
CA ALA A 120 23.35 -2.32 20.44
C ALA A 120 24.36 -3.36 19.92
N LEU A 121 23.98 -4.62 19.80
CA LEU A 121 24.84 -5.67 19.25
C LEU A 121 25.19 -5.43 17.77
N LEU A 122 24.26 -4.86 17.00
CA LEU A 122 24.46 -4.55 15.58
C LEU A 122 25.38 -3.33 15.36
N GLY A 123 25.53 -2.46 16.36
CA GLY A 123 26.47 -1.33 16.33
C GLY A 123 27.94 -1.74 16.21
N LYS A 124 28.26 -3.03 16.39
CA LYS A 124 29.60 -3.59 16.16
C LYS A 124 29.89 -3.87 14.68
N ILE A 125 28.88 -3.86 13.82
CA ILE A 125 29.01 -4.07 12.37
C ILE A 125 29.53 -2.79 11.73
N GLU A 126 30.41 -2.94 10.73
CA GLU A 126 30.97 -1.80 10.00
C GLU A 126 29.87 -0.86 9.48
N LYS A 127 30.08 0.45 9.63
CA LYS A 127 29.17 1.53 9.21
C LYS A 127 27.84 1.62 9.95
N VAL A 128 27.56 0.72 10.89
CA VAL A 128 26.31 0.74 11.66
C VAL A 128 26.44 1.65 12.87
N ARG A 129 25.53 2.61 12.99
CA ARG A 129 25.40 3.49 14.14
C ARG A 129 24.00 3.37 14.72
N VAL A 130 23.89 3.21 16.03
CA VAL A 130 22.63 2.96 16.71
C VAL A 130 22.24 4.18 17.53
N LEU A 131 21.00 4.64 17.36
CA LEU A 131 20.39 5.72 18.13
C LEU A 131 19.18 5.14 18.85
N ARG A 132 19.22 5.09 20.18
CA ARG A 132 18.08 4.63 20.98
C ARG A 132 17.25 5.79 21.51
N ASN A 133 15.93 5.75 21.30
CA ASN A 133 14.97 6.65 21.92
C ASN A 133 14.73 6.22 23.37
N ASP A 134 14.65 7.20 24.28
CA ASP A 134 14.41 6.95 25.72
C ASP A 134 12.92 6.73 26.05
N ARG A 135 12.06 6.88 25.05
CA ARG A 135 10.62 6.61 25.07
C ARG A 135 10.16 6.30 23.66
N ARG A 136 8.97 5.68 23.51
CA ARG A 136 8.41 5.37 22.20
C ARG A 136 7.92 6.63 21.50
N GLU A 137 8.65 7.04 20.47
CA GLU A 137 8.38 8.22 19.66
C GLU A 137 7.56 7.90 18.40
N GLY A 138 7.55 6.66 17.94
CA GLY A 138 6.90 6.28 16.70
C GLY A 138 7.77 6.49 15.46
N LEU A 139 7.31 5.95 14.34
CA LEU A 139 8.07 5.83 13.10
C LEU A 139 8.48 7.20 12.54
N MET A 140 7.58 8.18 12.46
CA MET A 140 7.87 9.47 11.81
C MET A 140 8.95 10.25 12.58
N ARG A 141 8.80 10.38 13.91
CA ARG A 141 9.75 11.07 14.77
C ARG A 141 11.10 10.36 14.81
N SER A 142 11.10 9.02 14.79
CA SER A 142 12.32 8.22 14.71
C SER A 142 13.04 8.39 13.37
N ARG A 143 12.31 8.44 12.25
CA ARG A 143 12.89 8.74 10.93
C ARG A 143 13.51 10.13 10.89
N VAL A 144 12.85 11.13 11.48
CA VAL A 144 13.40 12.49 11.59
C VAL A 144 14.68 12.51 12.44
N ARG A 145 14.70 11.82 13.59
CA ARG A 145 15.93 11.69 14.39
C ARG A 145 17.08 11.06 13.59
N GLY A 146 16.78 10.03 12.80
CA GLY A 146 17.75 9.40 11.92
C GLY A 146 18.26 10.33 10.81
N ALA A 147 17.36 11.08 10.18
CA ALA A 147 17.69 12.07 9.15
C ALA A 147 18.54 13.22 9.70
N ASP A 148 18.25 13.70 10.91
CA ASP A 148 18.98 14.78 11.56
C ASP A 148 20.42 14.36 11.88
N ALA A 149 20.61 13.10 12.24
CA ALA A 149 21.92 12.52 12.52
C ALA A 149 22.71 12.12 11.25
N ALA A 150 22.05 12.01 10.09
CA ALA A 150 22.67 11.56 8.85
C ALA A 150 23.74 12.53 8.34
N THR A 151 24.87 12.00 7.88
CA THR A 151 26.01 12.81 7.38
C THR A 151 26.13 12.84 5.86
N ALA A 152 25.39 11.98 5.15
CA ALA A 152 25.39 11.98 3.68
C ALA A 152 24.42 13.02 3.09
N GLY A 153 24.63 13.37 1.81
CA GLY A 153 23.74 14.27 1.07
C GLY A 153 22.40 13.66 0.66
N VAL A 154 22.28 12.32 0.68
CA VAL A 154 21.05 11.60 0.31
C VAL A 154 20.61 10.69 1.44
N LEU A 155 19.31 10.68 1.75
CA LEU A 155 18.67 9.80 2.72
C LEU A 155 18.05 8.60 2.01
N THR A 156 18.26 7.42 2.57
CA THR A 156 17.54 6.20 2.16
C THR A 156 16.80 5.66 3.37
N PHE A 157 15.47 5.59 3.33
CA PHE A 157 14.67 4.97 4.37
C PHE A 157 14.31 3.55 3.99
N LEU A 158 14.48 2.63 4.93
CA LEU A 158 14.03 1.24 4.82
C LEU A 158 13.31 0.83 6.10
N ASP A 159 12.33 -0.05 5.97
CA ASP A 159 11.77 -0.75 7.11
C ASP A 159 12.74 -1.85 7.60
N SER A 160 12.55 -2.31 8.84
CA SER A 160 13.49 -3.20 9.54
C SER A 160 13.34 -4.69 9.19
N HIS A 161 12.49 -5.01 8.22
CA HIS A 161 12.22 -6.37 7.74
C HIS A 161 12.18 -6.38 6.21
N CYS A 162 13.24 -5.85 5.62
CA CYS A 162 13.49 -5.77 4.19
C CYS A 162 14.70 -6.61 3.76
N GLU A 163 14.76 -6.95 2.47
CA GLU A 163 15.94 -7.56 1.83
C GLU A 163 16.23 -6.88 0.50
N CYS A 164 17.34 -6.17 0.41
CA CYS A 164 17.79 -5.51 -0.81
C CYS A 164 18.24 -6.54 -1.86
N ASN A 165 17.90 -6.30 -3.14
CA ASN A 165 18.33 -7.15 -4.25
C ASN A 165 19.58 -6.59 -4.96
N GLU A 166 20.08 -7.29 -5.97
CA GLU A 166 21.23 -6.85 -6.79
C GLU A 166 20.99 -5.47 -7.39
N HIS A 167 22.01 -4.60 -7.32
CA HIS A 167 22.02 -3.25 -7.90
C HIS A 167 20.79 -2.40 -7.54
N TRP A 168 20.26 -2.57 -6.33
CA TRP A 168 19.05 -1.88 -5.91
C TRP A 168 19.28 -0.37 -5.68
N LEU A 169 20.49 0.05 -5.31
CA LEU A 169 20.73 1.40 -4.79
C LEU A 169 21.08 2.40 -5.91
N GLU A 170 21.92 1.99 -6.85
CA GLU A 170 22.41 2.82 -7.96
C GLU A 170 21.28 3.45 -8.80
N PRO A 171 20.23 2.70 -9.21
CA PRO A 171 19.12 3.26 -9.97
C PRO A 171 18.33 4.31 -9.18
N LEU A 172 18.29 4.21 -7.85
CA LEU A 172 17.58 5.18 -7.00
C LEU A 172 18.41 6.46 -6.86
N LEU A 173 19.71 6.32 -6.56
CA LEU A 173 20.61 7.46 -6.38
C LEU A 173 20.79 8.26 -7.67
N GLU A 174 20.83 7.60 -8.83
CA GLU A 174 20.94 8.28 -10.12
C GLU A 174 19.78 9.26 -10.35
N ARG A 175 18.54 8.85 -10.03
CA ARG A 175 17.37 9.71 -10.20
C ARG A 175 17.41 10.96 -9.32
N VAL A 176 17.81 10.81 -8.07
CA VAL A 176 17.94 11.90 -7.10
C VAL A 176 19.13 12.81 -7.44
N ALA A 177 20.23 12.24 -7.94
CA ALA A 177 21.40 13.00 -8.38
C ALA A 177 21.07 13.90 -9.59
N GLU A 178 20.25 13.41 -10.52
CA GLU A 178 19.78 14.19 -11.67
C GLU A 178 18.82 15.32 -11.29
N ASP A 179 17.95 15.08 -10.31
CA ASP A 179 16.99 16.06 -9.83
C ASP A 179 16.64 15.78 -8.36
N LYS A 180 17.11 16.68 -7.49
CA LYS A 180 16.95 16.59 -6.03
C LYS A 180 15.49 16.61 -5.58
N LYS A 181 14.57 17.06 -6.43
CA LYS A 181 13.13 17.11 -6.13
C LYS A 181 12.38 15.81 -6.47
N ARG A 182 13.09 14.79 -6.95
CA ARG A 182 12.54 13.44 -7.12
C ARG A 182 12.70 12.65 -5.82
N VAL A 183 11.60 12.09 -5.36
CA VAL A 183 11.59 11.10 -4.28
C VAL A 183 11.29 9.76 -4.91
N VAL A 184 12.18 8.79 -4.74
CA VAL A 184 12.14 7.56 -5.54
C VAL A 184 12.05 6.33 -4.65
N SER A 185 11.29 5.34 -5.10
CA SER A 185 11.06 4.08 -4.39
C SER A 185 11.43 2.88 -5.28
N PRO A 186 11.90 1.77 -4.70
CA PRO A 186 12.05 0.52 -5.43
C PRO A 186 10.67 -0.06 -5.78
N ILE A 187 10.63 -1.04 -6.69
CA ILE A 187 9.55 -2.02 -6.65
C ILE A 187 9.72 -2.84 -5.36
N ILE A 188 8.65 -2.92 -4.59
CA ILE A 188 8.62 -3.64 -3.32
C ILE A 188 8.16 -5.07 -3.61
N ASP A 189 9.10 -6.00 -3.59
CA ASP A 189 8.81 -7.42 -3.73
C ASP A 189 8.27 -8.00 -2.41
N VAL A 190 7.64 -9.17 -2.48
CA VAL A 190 6.99 -9.79 -1.32
C VAL A 190 7.92 -10.81 -0.70
N ILE A 191 8.26 -10.64 0.57
CA ILE A 191 8.80 -11.72 1.41
C ILE A 191 7.61 -12.31 2.16
N ASN A 192 7.26 -13.56 1.86
CA ASN A 192 6.10 -14.21 2.46
C ASN A 192 6.28 -14.33 3.99
N MET A 193 5.27 -13.93 4.75
CA MET A 193 5.36 -13.91 6.23
C MET A 193 5.41 -15.30 6.88
N ASP A 194 4.92 -16.33 6.20
CA ASP A 194 4.80 -17.69 6.75
C ASP A 194 6.03 -18.55 6.41
N ASN A 195 6.56 -18.43 5.18
CA ASN A 195 7.64 -19.27 4.68
C ASN A 195 8.91 -18.50 4.26
N PHE A 196 8.91 -17.16 4.34
CA PHE A 196 10.02 -16.27 3.98
C PHE A 196 10.51 -16.39 2.53
N GLN A 197 9.73 -16.98 1.62
CA GLN A 197 10.04 -16.96 0.19
C GLN A 197 9.99 -15.52 -0.35
N TYR A 198 11.02 -15.15 -1.11
CA TYR A 198 11.08 -13.90 -1.85
C TYR A 198 10.38 -14.07 -3.20
N VAL A 199 9.31 -13.30 -3.44
CA VAL A 199 8.47 -13.37 -4.65
C VAL A 199 8.42 -12.00 -5.30
N GLY A 200 8.72 -11.96 -6.60
CA GLY A 200 8.68 -10.72 -7.38
C GLY A 200 7.28 -10.12 -7.47
N ALA A 201 7.17 -8.81 -7.21
CA ALA A 201 5.94 -8.07 -7.43
C ALA A 201 5.78 -7.65 -8.91
N SER A 202 4.53 -7.41 -9.31
CA SER A 202 4.22 -6.90 -10.65
C SER A 202 4.79 -5.50 -10.87
N ALA A 203 5.39 -5.26 -12.03
CA ALA A 203 5.90 -3.94 -12.44
C ALA A 203 4.80 -3.04 -13.05
N ASP A 204 3.57 -3.53 -13.16
CA ASP A 204 2.41 -2.81 -13.69
C ASP A 204 1.56 -2.16 -12.58
N LEU A 205 2.10 -2.05 -11.36
CA LEU A 205 1.44 -1.44 -10.22
C LEU A 205 2.01 -0.05 -9.93
N LYS A 206 1.13 0.86 -9.52
CA LYS A 206 1.47 2.16 -8.93
C LYS A 206 0.76 2.31 -7.59
N GLY A 207 1.29 3.12 -6.69
CA GLY A 207 0.66 3.37 -5.40
C GLY A 207 -0.52 4.33 -5.54
N GLY A 208 -1.61 4.08 -4.83
CA GLY A 208 -2.86 4.84 -4.89
C GLY A 208 -3.61 4.83 -3.56
N PHE A 209 -4.82 5.37 -3.55
CA PHE A 209 -5.73 5.35 -2.40
C PHE A 209 -7.18 5.54 -2.80
N ASP A 210 -8.08 5.08 -1.94
CA ASP A 210 -9.50 5.46 -1.97
C ASP A 210 -9.76 6.58 -0.96
N TRP A 211 -10.97 7.16 -0.99
CA TRP A 211 -11.34 8.26 -0.10
C TRP A 211 -11.29 7.92 1.41
N ASN A 212 -11.17 6.65 1.80
CA ASN A 212 -10.84 6.28 3.19
C ASN A 212 -9.38 6.59 3.60
N LEU A 213 -8.57 7.05 2.63
CA LEU A 213 -7.15 7.41 2.75
C LEU A 213 -6.26 6.26 3.22
N VAL A 214 -6.64 5.03 2.88
CA VAL A 214 -5.78 3.86 3.03
C VAL A 214 -5.02 3.63 1.73
N PHE A 215 -3.72 3.35 1.85
CA PHE A 215 -2.88 3.01 0.70
C PHE A 215 -3.38 1.75 0.01
N LYS A 216 -3.38 1.75 -1.32
CA LYS A 216 -3.60 0.58 -2.16
C LYS A 216 -2.63 0.55 -3.34
N TRP A 217 -2.55 -0.61 -3.98
CA TRP A 217 -1.87 -0.76 -5.26
C TRP A 217 -2.90 -0.69 -6.38
N ASP A 218 -2.75 0.26 -7.28
CA ASP A 218 -3.54 0.36 -8.49
C ASP A 218 -2.83 -0.29 -9.65
N TYR A 219 -3.58 -1.04 -10.46
CA TYR A 219 -3.12 -1.43 -11.78
C TYR A 219 -3.02 -0.20 -12.68
N MET A 220 -1.92 -0.10 -13.41
CA MET A 220 -1.78 0.92 -14.45
C MET A 220 -2.87 0.79 -15.51
N THR A 221 -3.33 1.95 -16.00
CA THR A 221 -4.29 2.00 -17.10
C THR A 221 -3.71 1.32 -18.36
N LEU A 222 -4.58 0.95 -19.29
CA LEU A 222 -4.14 0.36 -20.55
C LEU A 222 -3.20 1.30 -21.32
N GLU A 223 -3.45 2.60 -21.26
CA GLU A 223 -2.60 3.63 -21.88
C GLU A 223 -1.23 3.70 -21.22
N GLN A 224 -1.16 3.71 -19.88
CA GLN A 224 0.10 3.70 -19.13
C GLN A 224 0.94 2.46 -19.44
N ARG A 225 0.31 1.27 -19.51
CA ARG A 225 1.00 0.03 -19.88
C ARG A 225 1.51 0.06 -21.32
N ARG A 226 0.71 0.54 -22.27
CA ARG A 226 1.11 0.71 -23.67
C ARG A 226 2.29 1.67 -23.82
N ALA A 227 2.25 2.82 -23.16
CA ALA A 227 3.32 3.82 -23.19
C ALA A 227 4.66 3.26 -22.68
N ARG A 228 4.62 2.25 -21.80
CA ARG A 228 5.81 1.59 -21.23
C ARG A 228 6.33 0.42 -22.05
N GLN A 229 5.62 -0.05 -23.08
CA GLN A 229 6.06 -1.20 -23.88
C GLN A 229 7.43 -0.98 -24.55
N GLY A 230 7.73 0.26 -24.97
CA GLY A 230 9.02 0.60 -25.56
C GLY A 230 10.17 0.68 -24.56
N ASN A 231 9.89 0.87 -23.27
CA ASN A 231 10.89 0.89 -22.21
C ASN A 231 10.25 0.44 -20.86
N PRO A 232 10.20 -0.88 -20.59
CA PRO A 232 9.54 -1.41 -19.39
C PRO A 232 10.29 -1.07 -18.10
N ILE A 233 11.55 -0.64 -18.18
CA ILE A 233 12.37 -0.26 -17.03
C ILE A 233 12.37 1.25 -16.77
N ALA A 234 11.64 2.04 -17.57
CA ALA A 234 11.50 3.47 -17.34
C ALA A 234 10.90 3.77 -15.94
N PRO A 235 11.33 4.86 -15.27
CA PRO A 235 10.70 5.32 -14.04
C PRO A 235 9.19 5.53 -14.19
N ILE A 236 8.43 5.13 -13.17
CA ILE A 236 6.97 5.24 -13.13
C ILE A 236 6.61 6.37 -12.17
N LYS A 237 5.94 7.42 -12.63
CA LYS A 237 5.35 8.41 -11.72
C LYS A 237 4.22 7.77 -10.93
N THR A 238 4.25 7.92 -9.61
CA THR A 238 3.24 7.35 -8.70
C THR A 238 2.54 8.46 -7.91
N PRO A 239 1.21 8.46 -7.78
CA PRO A 239 0.53 9.49 -7.01
C PRO A 239 0.81 9.39 -5.52
N MET A 240 1.10 8.17 -5.03
CA MET A 240 1.50 7.92 -3.66
C MET A 240 2.56 6.81 -3.55
N ILE A 241 3.43 6.91 -2.55
CA ILE A 241 4.32 5.83 -2.13
C ILE A 241 3.73 5.06 -0.95
N ALA A 242 4.11 3.79 -0.78
CA ALA A 242 3.73 3.01 0.40
C ALA A 242 4.28 3.61 1.71
N GLY A 243 5.40 4.33 1.62
CA GLY A 243 6.01 5.07 2.72
C GLY A 243 7.13 4.35 3.46
N GLY A 244 7.20 3.01 3.39
CA GLY A 244 8.23 2.20 4.05
C GLY A 244 9.65 2.39 3.47
N LEU A 245 9.74 2.44 2.14
CA LEU A 245 11.01 2.38 1.41
C LEU A 245 11.09 3.50 0.38
N PHE A 246 12.00 4.46 0.56
CA PHE A 246 12.24 5.52 -0.43
C PHE A 246 13.60 6.21 -0.24
N VAL A 247 14.06 6.90 -1.28
CA VAL A 247 15.29 7.68 -1.32
C VAL A 247 14.97 9.13 -1.65
N MET A 248 15.61 10.06 -0.94
CA MET A 248 15.35 11.50 -1.05
C MET A 248 16.62 12.31 -0.76
N ASP A 249 16.85 13.41 -1.49
CA ASP A 249 17.90 14.37 -1.15
C ASP A 249 17.67 14.93 0.26
N LYS A 250 18.71 14.97 1.09
CA LYS A 250 18.61 15.35 2.50
C LYS A 250 18.16 16.81 2.64
N ASN A 251 18.73 17.72 1.86
CA ASN A 251 18.40 19.13 1.93
C ASN A 251 16.96 19.37 1.46
N TYR A 252 16.50 18.63 0.44
CA TYR A 252 15.12 18.69 0.00
C TYR A 252 14.14 18.15 1.06
N PHE A 253 14.50 17.08 1.77
CA PHE A 253 13.73 16.58 2.92
C PHE A 253 13.60 17.64 4.03
N GLU A 254 14.68 18.37 4.33
CA GLU A 254 14.69 19.46 5.31
C GLU A 254 13.89 20.67 4.83
N GLU A 255 14.07 21.09 3.57
CA GLU A 255 13.36 22.23 2.95
C GLU A 255 11.85 22.01 2.94
N LEU A 256 11.40 20.81 2.56
CA LEU A 256 10.00 20.43 2.63
C LEU A 256 9.50 20.28 4.06
N GLY A 257 10.34 20.38 5.08
CA GLY A 257 9.91 20.39 6.47
C GLY A 257 9.80 19.01 7.12
N LYS A 258 10.62 18.06 6.67
CA LYS A 258 10.81 16.72 7.23
C LYS A 258 9.48 15.93 7.29
N TYR A 259 9.17 15.26 8.40
CA TYR A 259 7.82 14.77 8.68
C TYR A 259 7.10 15.68 9.68
N ASP A 260 5.77 15.59 9.72
CA ASP A 260 4.97 16.20 10.78
C ASP A 260 5.25 15.51 12.12
N MET A 261 6.03 16.18 12.98
CA MET A 261 6.47 15.65 14.29
C MET A 261 5.32 15.39 15.28
N MET A 262 4.12 15.89 15.00
CA MET A 262 2.93 15.63 15.83
C MET A 262 2.10 14.43 15.36
N MET A 263 2.53 13.71 14.32
CA MET A 263 2.00 12.38 14.00
C MET A 263 2.54 11.33 14.95
N ASP A 264 1.70 10.37 15.31
CA ASP A 264 1.98 9.39 16.36
C ASP A 264 2.12 7.97 15.81
N VAL A 265 3.12 7.24 16.31
CA VAL A 265 3.36 5.80 16.11
C VAL A 265 3.48 5.35 14.65
N TRP A 266 2.36 5.22 13.93
CA TRP A 266 2.31 4.66 12.58
C TRP A 266 1.06 5.13 11.81
N GLY A 267 1.22 5.31 10.50
CA GLY A 267 0.15 5.53 9.55
C GLY A 267 -0.10 6.99 9.23
N GLY A 268 -0.47 7.26 7.97
CA GLY A 268 -0.80 8.59 7.46
C GLY A 268 0.40 9.45 7.05
N GLU A 269 1.62 9.05 7.38
CA GLU A 269 2.85 9.76 6.99
C GLU A 269 3.15 9.61 5.50
N ASN A 270 2.77 8.48 4.91
CA ASN A 270 2.90 8.20 3.49
C ASN A 270 1.97 9.09 2.66
N LEU A 271 0.74 9.35 3.15
CA LEU A 271 -0.18 10.33 2.55
C LEU A 271 0.42 11.73 2.59
N GLU A 272 0.83 12.17 3.79
CA GLU A 272 1.29 13.54 4.03
C GLU A 272 2.50 13.91 3.18
N ILE A 273 3.53 13.06 3.17
CA ILE A 273 4.72 13.33 2.37
C ILE A 273 4.43 13.24 0.87
N SER A 274 3.56 12.31 0.43
CA SER A 274 3.21 12.16 -0.99
C SER A 274 2.48 13.40 -1.51
N PHE A 275 1.48 13.87 -0.76
CA PHE A 275 0.73 15.08 -1.08
C PHE A 275 1.63 16.31 -1.09
N ARG A 276 2.47 16.46 -0.07
CA ARG A 276 3.41 17.57 0.05
C ARG A 276 4.40 17.62 -1.09
N VAL A 277 5.08 16.51 -1.40
CA VAL A 277 6.08 16.48 -2.48
C VAL A 277 5.45 16.91 -3.80
N TRP A 278 4.32 16.31 -4.19
CA TRP A 278 3.66 16.64 -5.44
C TRP A 278 3.13 18.09 -5.48
N GLN A 279 2.40 18.53 -4.44
CA GLN A 279 1.81 19.86 -4.42
C GLN A 279 2.87 20.97 -4.33
N CYS A 280 4.02 20.70 -3.71
CA CYS A 280 5.10 21.67 -3.52
C CYS A 280 6.21 21.54 -4.59
N GLY A 281 5.91 20.92 -5.74
CA GLY A 281 6.74 21.01 -6.95
C GLY A 281 7.82 19.92 -7.13
N GLY A 282 7.79 18.86 -6.32
CA GLY A 282 8.56 17.64 -6.55
C GLY A 282 7.77 16.56 -7.28
N SER A 283 8.32 15.34 -7.30
CA SER A 283 7.65 14.18 -7.88
C SER A 283 8.01 12.89 -7.15
N LEU A 284 7.11 11.90 -7.23
CA LEU A 284 7.33 10.56 -6.70
C LEU A 284 7.48 9.56 -7.86
N GLU A 285 8.51 8.72 -7.79
CA GLU A 285 8.79 7.71 -8.83
C GLU A 285 8.97 6.31 -8.23
N ILE A 286 8.48 5.28 -8.91
CA ILE A 286 8.84 3.87 -8.70
C ILE A 286 9.86 3.50 -9.76
N ILE A 287 11.00 2.94 -9.37
CA ILE A 287 12.12 2.63 -10.25
C ILE A 287 12.20 1.12 -10.48
N PRO A 288 11.79 0.61 -11.67
CA PRO A 288 11.65 -0.84 -11.87
C PRO A 288 12.92 -1.68 -11.73
N CYS A 289 14.08 -1.09 -12.05
CA CYS A 289 15.39 -1.74 -11.88
C CYS A 289 15.82 -1.86 -10.41
N SER A 290 15.21 -1.10 -9.50
CA SER A 290 15.48 -1.21 -8.07
C SER A 290 14.44 -2.11 -7.42
N ARG A 291 14.89 -3.16 -6.76
CA ARG A 291 14.04 -4.21 -6.16
C ARG A 291 14.44 -4.42 -4.70
N VAL A 292 13.47 -4.35 -3.81
CA VAL A 292 13.67 -4.62 -2.37
C VAL A 292 12.49 -5.45 -1.87
N GLY A 293 12.78 -6.60 -1.28
CA GLY A 293 11.77 -7.44 -0.64
C GLY A 293 11.33 -6.85 0.70
N HIS A 294 10.05 -6.99 1.02
CA HIS A 294 9.47 -6.56 2.29
C HIS A 294 8.56 -7.65 2.87
N VAL A 295 8.65 -7.90 4.19
CA VAL A 295 7.75 -8.83 4.88
C VAL A 295 6.40 -8.18 5.12
N PHE A 296 5.42 -8.45 4.25
CA PHE A 296 4.05 -7.96 4.42
C PHE A 296 3.31 -8.74 5.49
N ARG A 297 2.76 -8.03 6.49
CA ARG A 297 2.06 -8.62 7.64
C ARG A 297 0.56 -8.33 7.56
N LYS A 298 -0.27 -9.26 8.06
CA LYS A 298 -1.73 -9.07 8.15
C LYS A 298 -2.16 -8.19 9.35
N GLN A 299 -1.33 -8.11 10.40
CA GLN A 299 -1.61 -7.39 11.64
C GLN A 299 -0.34 -6.74 12.18
N HIS A 300 -0.49 -5.61 12.88
CA HIS A 300 0.61 -4.95 13.57
C HIS A 300 0.94 -5.69 14.87
N PRO A 301 2.21 -6.07 15.13
CA PRO A 301 2.60 -6.79 16.34
C PRO A 301 2.86 -5.89 17.55
N TYR A 302 2.73 -4.56 17.41
CA TYR A 302 3.07 -3.58 18.44
C TYR A 302 1.85 -2.81 18.93
N THR A 303 1.95 -2.26 20.14
CA THR A 303 0.85 -1.56 20.81
C THR A 303 0.54 -0.22 20.16
N PHE A 304 -0.67 0.29 20.36
CA PHE A 304 -1.04 1.65 19.95
C PHE A 304 -1.72 2.34 21.14
N PRO A 305 -1.16 3.41 21.70
CA PRO A 305 -1.83 4.15 22.77
C PRO A 305 -3.14 4.73 22.23
N GLY A 306 -4.28 4.31 22.79
CA GLY A 306 -5.61 4.70 22.30
C GLY A 306 -6.18 3.86 21.14
N GLY A 307 -5.48 2.78 20.73
CA GLY A 307 -5.91 1.88 19.66
C GLY A 307 -5.46 2.31 18.26
N SER A 308 -5.17 1.33 17.39
CA SER A 308 -4.60 1.57 16.05
C SER A 308 -5.52 2.41 15.16
N GLY A 309 -6.84 2.18 15.22
CA GLY A 309 -7.82 2.93 14.45
C GLY A 309 -7.86 4.43 14.79
N THR A 310 -7.78 4.78 16.08
CA THR A 310 -7.81 6.18 16.55
C THR A 310 -6.51 6.90 16.20
N VAL A 311 -5.35 6.24 16.39
CA VAL A 311 -4.04 6.80 16.02
C VAL A 311 -3.95 7.03 14.50
N PHE A 312 -4.36 6.03 13.72
CA PHE A 312 -4.43 6.15 12.26
C PHE A 312 -5.34 7.31 11.84
N ALA A 313 -6.57 7.38 12.39
CA ALA A 313 -7.50 8.46 12.09
C ALA A 313 -6.93 9.83 12.47
N ARG A 314 -6.25 9.96 13.61
CA ARG A 314 -5.57 11.19 14.04
C ARG A 314 -4.53 11.64 13.00
N ASN A 315 -3.61 10.77 12.60
CA ASN A 315 -2.56 11.13 11.65
C ASN A 315 -3.13 11.44 10.26
N THR A 316 -4.07 10.61 9.79
CA THR A 316 -4.76 10.81 8.52
C THR A 316 -5.53 12.13 8.48
N ARG A 317 -6.16 12.54 9.59
CA ARG A 317 -6.77 13.87 9.71
C ARG A 317 -5.76 14.99 9.61
N ARG A 318 -4.59 14.87 10.23
CA ARG A 318 -3.53 15.90 10.11
C ARG A 318 -3.12 16.08 8.66
N ALA A 319 -2.99 14.98 7.91
CA ALA A 319 -2.73 15.03 6.47
C ALA A 319 -3.89 15.69 5.71
N ALA A 320 -5.13 15.22 5.93
CA ALA A 320 -6.30 15.71 5.21
C ALA A 320 -6.58 17.21 5.45
N GLU A 321 -6.54 17.66 6.70
CA GLU A 321 -6.82 19.05 7.08
C GLU A 321 -5.79 20.05 6.54
N VAL A 322 -4.55 19.62 6.32
CA VAL A 322 -3.49 20.47 5.76
C VAL A 322 -3.49 20.43 4.22
N TRP A 323 -3.64 19.24 3.64
CA TRP A 323 -3.29 19.01 2.24
C TRP A 323 -4.47 18.86 1.30
N MET A 324 -5.66 18.51 1.77
CA MET A 324 -6.78 18.11 0.89
C MET A 324 -7.81 19.21 0.61
N ASP A 325 -7.64 20.41 1.16
CA ASP A 325 -8.56 21.53 1.01
C ASP A 325 -10.02 21.08 1.29
N GLU A 326 -10.99 21.36 0.41
CA GLU A 326 -12.39 20.92 0.57
C GLU A 326 -12.61 19.41 0.33
N PHE A 327 -11.67 18.71 -0.31
CA PHE A 327 -11.80 17.28 -0.63
C PHE A 327 -11.68 16.39 0.61
N LYS A 328 -11.22 16.93 1.74
CA LYS A 328 -11.27 16.25 3.05
C LYS A 328 -12.69 15.83 3.45
N ASN A 329 -13.71 16.50 2.92
CA ASN A 329 -15.11 16.15 3.16
C ASN A 329 -15.46 14.75 2.61
N PHE A 330 -14.83 14.33 1.50
CA PHE A 330 -14.98 12.97 0.98
C PHE A 330 -14.34 11.92 1.89
N TYR A 331 -13.21 12.25 2.51
CA TYR A 331 -12.62 11.42 3.56
C TYR A 331 -13.55 11.26 4.76
N TYR A 332 -14.13 12.36 5.23
CA TYR A 332 -15.07 12.29 6.33
C TYR A 332 -16.39 11.59 5.97
N ALA A 333 -16.79 11.60 4.70
CA ALA A 333 -17.91 10.79 4.20
C ALA A 333 -17.59 9.29 4.21
N ALA A 334 -16.36 8.91 3.83
CA ALA A 334 -15.88 7.53 3.84
C ALA A 334 -15.62 7.00 5.28
N VAL A 335 -15.12 7.87 6.17
CA VAL A 335 -14.77 7.54 7.55
C VAL A 335 -15.42 8.54 8.53
N PRO A 336 -16.75 8.44 8.75
CA PRO A 336 -17.47 9.42 9.57
C PRO A 336 -16.98 9.50 11.02
N SER A 337 -16.52 8.38 11.58
CA SER A 337 -15.96 8.30 12.93
C SER A 337 -14.74 9.21 13.12
N ALA A 338 -13.99 9.51 12.05
CA ALA A 338 -12.82 10.36 12.13
C ALA A 338 -13.17 11.81 12.51
N ARG A 339 -14.37 12.32 12.18
CA ARG A 339 -14.75 13.73 12.49
C ARG A 339 -14.57 14.09 13.96
N ASN A 340 -14.75 13.12 14.85
CA ASN A 340 -14.70 13.32 16.30
C ASN A 340 -13.31 13.06 16.92
N VAL A 341 -12.31 12.65 16.13
CA VAL A 341 -10.98 12.30 16.63
C VAL A 341 -10.09 13.54 16.76
N PRO A 342 -9.64 13.95 17.96
CA PRO A 342 -8.78 15.13 18.12
C PRO A 342 -7.41 14.94 17.42
N TYR A 343 -7.07 15.85 16.52
CA TYR A 343 -5.84 15.77 15.71
C TYR A 343 -4.74 16.78 16.11
N GLY A 344 -5.00 17.61 17.12
CA GLY A 344 -4.06 18.60 17.64
C GLY A 344 -3.87 19.80 16.71
N ASN A 345 -2.91 20.68 17.07
CA ASN A 345 -2.61 21.89 16.30
C ASN A 345 -1.90 21.54 14.97
N ILE A 346 -2.30 22.20 13.88
CA ILE A 346 -1.72 22.02 12.52
C ILE A 346 -1.18 23.33 11.92
N GLN A 347 -1.13 24.41 12.71
CA GLN A 347 -0.82 25.76 12.24
C GLN A 347 0.57 25.84 11.59
N SER A 348 1.58 25.20 12.20
CA SER A 348 2.94 25.16 11.65
C SER A 348 3.03 24.46 10.28
N ARG A 349 2.13 23.50 10.01
CA ARG A 349 2.05 22.80 8.72
C ARG A 349 1.32 23.64 7.67
N LEU A 350 0.26 24.34 8.06
CA LEU A 350 -0.46 25.30 7.19
C LEU A 350 0.44 26.46 6.76
N GLU A 351 1.20 27.03 7.70
CA GLU A 351 2.16 28.11 7.42
C GLU A 351 3.28 27.65 6.47
N MET A 352 3.75 26.41 6.63
CA MET A 352 4.69 25.79 5.71
C MET A 352 4.12 25.61 4.31
N LYS A 353 2.90 25.06 4.17
CA LYS A 353 2.21 24.92 2.88
C LYS A 353 2.10 26.28 2.18
N LYS A 354 1.76 27.33 2.91
CA LYS A 354 1.72 28.71 2.40
C LYS A 354 3.09 29.23 1.97
N ARG A 355 4.11 29.06 2.82
CA ARG A 355 5.49 29.53 2.55
C ARG A 355 6.10 28.87 1.32
N LEU A 356 5.84 27.59 1.11
CA LEU A 356 6.33 26.82 -0.04
C LEU A 356 5.55 27.10 -1.34
N GLY A 357 4.45 27.87 -1.29
CA GLY A 357 3.64 28.18 -2.46
C GLY A 357 3.03 26.95 -3.13
N CYS A 358 2.63 25.95 -2.32
CA CYS A 358 2.17 24.67 -2.85
C CYS A 358 0.83 24.80 -3.59
N LYS A 359 0.67 24.00 -4.64
CA LYS A 359 -0.54 23.92 -5.45
C LYS A 359 -1.72 23.36 -4.66
N PRO A 360 -2.97 23.71 -5.01
CA PRO A 360 -4.16 23.17 -4.35
C PRO A 360 -4.35 21.68 -4.62
N PHE A 361 -5.13 21.00 -3.78
CA PHE A 361 -5.41 19.57 -3.93
C PHE A 361 -6.17 19.24 -5.21
N LYS A 362 -7.00 20.16 -5.70
CA LYS A 362 -7.65 20.03 -7.01
C LYS A 362 -6.62 19.81 -8.13
N TRP A 363 -5.51 20.56 -8.10
CA TRP A 363 -4.44 20.38 -9.07
C TRP A 363 -3.80 18.99 -8.95
N TYR A 364 -3.61 18.48 -7.73
CA TYR A 364 -3.09 17.14 -7.50
C TYR A 364 -4.01 16.07 -8.13
N LEU A 365 -5.32 16.17 -7.92
CA LEU A 365 -6.28 15.23 -8.52
C LEU A 365 -6.26 15.31 -10.05
N GLU A 366 -6.24 16.51 -10.64
CA GLU A 366 -6.28 16.67 -12.09
C GLU A 366 -4.97 16.28 -12.80
N ASN A 367 -3.81 16.45 -12.15
CA ASN A 367 -2.50 16.36 -12.80
C ASN A 367 -1.64 15.19 -12.33
N VAL A 368 -1.91 14.66 -11.14
CA VAL A 368 -1.10 13.61 -10.51
C VAL A 368 -1.91 12.32 -10.36
N TYR A 369 -3.18 12.42 -9.95
CA TYR A 369 -4.03 11.24 -9.74
C TYR A 369 -5.42 11.36 -10.39
N PRO A 370 -5.49 11.53 -11.73
CA PRO A 370 -6.76 11.72 -12.43
C PRO A 370 -7.64 10.47 -12.44
N GLU A 371 -7.08 9.30 -12.13
CA GLU A 371 -7.84 8.06 -12.03
C GLU A 371 -8.65 7.93 -10.73
N LEU A 372 -8.33 8.72 -9.70
CA LEU A 372 -9.14 8.77 -8.48
C LEU A 372 -10.48 9.46 -8.79
N ARG A 373 -11.54 8.66 -8.82
CA ARG A 373 -12.90 9.16 -9.07
C ARG A 373 -13.35 10.07 -7.95
N VAL A 374 -13.61 11.33 -8.31
CA VAL A 374 -14.18 12.35 -7.42
C VAL A 374 -15.70 12.29 -7.54
N PRO A 375 -16.45 12.14 -6.43
CA PRO A 375 -17.91 12.20 -6.46
C PRO A 375 -18.40 13.56 -6.98
N ASP A 376 -19.55 13.58 -7.65
CA ASP A 376 -20.18 14.86 -8.02
C ASP A 376 -20.66 15.59 -6.76
N HIS A 377 -20.60 16.92 -6.76
CA HIS A 377 -21.14 17.75 -5.67
C HIS A 377 -22.64 17.50 -5.41
N GLN A 378 -23.35 16.95 -6.40
CA GLN A 378 -24.77 16.60 -6.29
C GLN A 378 -25.02 15.14 -5.91
N ASP A 379 -23.99 14.31 -5.74
CA ASP A 379 -24.20 12.93 -5.31
C ASP A 379 -24.63 12.87 -3.83
N ILE A 380 -25.60 12.01 -3.53
CA ILE A 380 -26.06 11.70 -2.17
C ILE A 380 -25.13 10.67 -1.52
N ALA A 381 -24.72 9.66 -2.29
CA ALA A 381 -23.78 8.61 -1.86
C ALA A 381 -22.94 8.12 -3.05
N PHE A 382 -21.76 7.56 -2.77
CA PHE A 382 -20.78 7.18 -3.80
C PHE A 382 -19.92 5.97 -3.41
N GLY A 383 -19.38 5.29 -4.42
CA GLY A 383 -18.37 4.23 -4.32
C GLY A 383 -19.00 2.84 -4.49
N ALA A 384 -18.66 1.88 -3.62
CA ALA A 384 -19.25 0.54 -3.71
C ALA A 384 -20.55 0.45 -2.90
N LEU A 385 -21.54 -0.28 -3.41
CA LEU A 385 -22.75 -0.64 -2.67
C LEU A 385 -22.58 -2.04 -2.07
N GLN A 386 -22.29 -2.10 -0.77
CA GLN A 386 -21.82 -3.28 -0.06
C GLN A 386 -22.94 -4.06 0.64
N GLN A 387 -22.80 -5.38 0.63
CA GLN A 387 -23.59 -6.34 1.39
C GLN A 387 -22.66 -7.43 1.95
N GLY A 388 -22.28 -7.29 3.23
CA GLY A 388 -21.27 -8.15 3.84
C GLY A 388 -19.91 -7.98 3.14
N SER A 389 -19.31 -9.08 2.68
CA SER A 389 -18.07 -9.07 1.87
C SER A 389 -18.32 -8.92 0.36
N ASN A 390 -19.58 -8.84 -0.07
CA ASN A 390 -19.95 -8.71 -1.48
C ASN A 390 -20.35 -7.27 -1.82
N CYS A 391 -20.22 -6.93 -3.09
CA CYS A 391 -20.54 -5.63 -3.66
C CYS A 391 -21.51 -5.79 -4.82
N LEU A 392 -22.38 -4.81 -5.03
CA LEU A 392 -23.15 -4.67 -6.26
C LEU A 392 -22.20 -4.60 -7.45
N ASP A 393 -22.43 -5.44 -8.46
CA ASP A 393 -21.55 -5.61 -9.60
C ASP A 393 -22.36 -5.67 -10.91
N THR A 394 -21.87 -4.99 -11.95
CA THR A 394 -22.48 -5.07 -13.29
C THR A 394 -22.28 -6.44 -13.95
N LEU A 395 -21.37 -7.27 -13.45
CA LEU A 395 -20.92 -8.52 -14.05
C LEU A 395 -20.35 -8.33 -15.47
N GLY A 396 -19.95 -7.10 -15.82
CA GLY A 396 -19.54 -6.72 -17.17
C GLY A 396 -20.69 -6.59 -18.16
N HIS A 397 -21.94 -6.61 -17.69
CA HIS A 397 -23.11 -6.39 -18.54
C HIS A 397 -23.31 -4.91 -18.87
N PHE A 398 -23.97 -4.66 -20.01
CA PHE A 398 -24.34 -3.35 -20.51
C PHE A 398 -25.87 -3.14 -20.40
N ALA A 399 -26.43 -2.17 -21.15
CA ALA A 399 -27.86 -1.93 -21.20
C ALA A 399 -28.68 -3.21 -21.47
N ASP A 400 -29.82 -3.30 -20.78
CA ASP A 400 -30.74 -4.44 -20.68
C ASP A 400 -30.18 -5.72 -20.03
N GLY A 401 -28.93 -5.69 -19.58
CA GLY A 401 -28.32 -6.72 -18.74
C GLY A 401 -28.77 -6.67 -17.28
N VAL A 402 -28.68 -7.81 -16.61
CA VAL A 402 -28.92 -7.96 -15.17
C VAL A 402 -27.70 -7.52 -14.37
N VAL A 403 -27.91 -7.15 -13.11
CA VAL A 403 -26.83 -6.88 -12.15
C VAL A 403 -26.79 -7.97 -11.08
N GLY A 404 -25.65 -8.12 -10.43
CA GLY A 404 -25.43 -9.16 -9.43
C GLY A 404 -24.63 -8.68 -8.23
N ILE A 405 -24.10 -9.66 -7.52
CA ILE A 405 -23.10 -9.46 -6.47
C ILE A 405 -21.82 -10.20 -6.83
N TYR A 406 -20.69 -9.60 -6.48
CA TYR A 406 -19.39 -10.24 -6.53
C TYR A 406 -18.59 -9.87 -5.28
N GLU A 407 -17.53 -10.59 -4.96
CA GLU A 407 -16.66 -10.24 -3.84
C GLU A 407 -16.08 -8.82 -4.04
N CYS A 408 -16.12 -8.00 -2.99
CA CYS A 408 -15.65 -6.63 -3.07
C CYS A 408 -14.13 -6.59 -3.32
N HIS A 409 -13.71 -6.02 -4.46
CA HIS A 409 -12.30 -5.99 -4.84
C HIS A 409 -11.64 -4.61 -4.72
N ASN A 410 -12.40 -3.56 -4.34
CA ASN A 410 -11.91 -2.18 -4.11
C ASN A 410 -11.10 -1.57 -5.28
N ALA A 411 -11.36 -2.05 -6.50
CA ALA A 411 -10.69 -1.58 -7.72
C ALA A 411 -11.60 -0.68 -8.58
N GLY A 412 -12.74 -0.24 -8.03
CA GLY A 412 -13.77 0.48 -8.78
C GLY A 412 -14.35 -0.37 -9.90
N GLY A 413 -14.27 0.11 -11.14
CA GLY A 413 -14.73 -0.63 -12.32
C GLY A 413 -16.22 -0.99 -12.20
N ASN A 414 -16.55 -2.27 -12.40
CA ASN A 414 -17.92 -2.78 -12.37
C ASN A 414 -18.60 -2.67 -10.99
N GLN A 415 -17.85 -2.36 -9.92
CA GLN A 415 -18.36 -2.19 -8.56
C GLN A 415 -18.47 -0.73 -8.11
N GLU A 416 -18.29 0.23 -9.03
CA GLU A 416 -18.40 1.64 -8.75
C GLU A 416 -19.79 2.19 -9.10
N TRP A 417 -20.44 2.80 -8.11
CA TRP A 417 -21.81 3.28 -8.17
C TRP A 417 -21.96 4.65 -7.49
N ALA A 418 -22.94 5.43 -7.93
CA ALA A 418 -23.35 6.66 -7.27
C ALA A 418 -24.87 6.68 -7.06
N LEU A 419 -25.31 7.16 -5.91
CA LEU A 419 -26.69 7.60 -5.70
C LEU A 419 -26.73 9.11 -5.89
N THR A 420 -27.40 9.58 -6.92
CA THR A 420 -27.43 10.99 -7.32
C THR A 420 -28.57 11.77 -6.66
N LYS A 421 -28.54 13.11 -6.75
CA LYS A 421 -29.66 13.98 -6.32
C LYS A 421 -30.99 13.67 -7.00
N ASP A 422 -30.98 13.23 -8.26
CA ASP A 422 -32.18 12.80 -8.97
C ASP A 422 -32.68 11.42 -8.53
N LYS A 423 -32.10 10.87 -7.43
CA LYS A 423 -32.43 9.58 -6.83
C LYS A 423 -32.13 8.39 -7.75
N SER A 424 -31.17 8.49 -8.67
CA SER A 424 -30.78 7.35 -9.50
C SER A 424 -29.55 6.65 -8.92
N VAL A 425 -29.53 5.30 -8.98
CA VAL A 425 -28.32 4.51 -8.68
C VAL A 425 -27.65 4.20 -10.01
N LYS A 426 -26.55 4.89 -10.29
CA LYS A 426 -25.88 4.88 -11.59
C LYS A 426 -24.49 4.23 -11.54
N HIS A 427 -24.14 3.58 -12.64
CA HIS A 427 -22.80 3.17 -13.03
C HIS A 427 -22.54 3.72 -14.44
N MET A 428 -21.57 4.62 -14.58
CA MET A 428 -21.36 5.41 -15.80
C MET A 428 -22.66 6.12 -16.25
N ASP A 429 -23.18 5.80 -17.44
CA ASP A 429 -24.41 6.32 -18.04
C ASP A 429 -25.62 5.36 -17.87
N LEU A 430 -25.44 4.26 -17.14
CA LEU A 430 -26.46 3.24 -16.88
C LEU A 430 -27.00 3.34 -15.44
N CYS A 431 -28.31 3.18 -15.29
CA CYS A 431 -29.03 3.27 -14.04
C CYS A 431 -29.77 1.97 -13.71
N LEU A 432 -29.79 1.59 -12.43
CA LEU A 432 -30.61 0.49 -11.95
C LEU A 432 -32.10 0.80 -12.19
N THR A 433 -32.75 -0.04 -12.98
CA THR A 433 -34.12 0.20 -13.44
C THR A 433 -35.02 -0.96 -13.05
N VAL A 434 -36.12 -0.62 -12.39
CA VAL A 434 -37.21 -1.56 -12.05
C VAL A 434 -38.10 -1.72 -13.27
N VAL A 435 -37.76 -2.69 -14.13
CA VAL A 435 -38.47 -2.95 -15.38
C VAL A 435 -39.85 -3.58 -15.17
N ASP A 436 -40.04 -4.29 -14.05
CA ASP A 436 -41.29 -4.87 -13.59
C ASP A 436 -41.39 -4.68 -12.07
N ARG A 437 -42.57 -4.29 -11.59
CA ARG A 437 -42.86 -3.96 -10.19
C ARG A 437 -43.38 -5.15 -9.39
N SER A 438 -43.45 -6.33 -9.99
CA SER A 438 -43.79 -7.56 -9.29
C SER A 438 -42.66 -7.98 -8.36
N ALA A 439 -42.99 -8.43 -7.15
CA ALA A 439 -41.98 -8.96 -6.22
C ALA A 439 -41.31 -10.21 -6.83
N GLY A 440 -39.99 -10.26 -6.76
CA GLY A 440 -39.16 -11.29 -7.39
C GLY A 440 -38.69 -10.93 -8.81
N SER A 441 -39.14 -9.81 -9.38
CA SER A 441 -38.72 -9.39 -10.71
C SER A 441 -37.29 -8.85 -10.70
N GLN A 442 -36.54 -9.20 -11.75
CA GLN A 442 -35.15 -8.78 -11.92
C GLN A 442 -35.07 -7.29 -12.24
N ILE A 443 -34.04 -6.64 -11.70
CA ILE A 443 -33.66 -5.29 -12.12
C ILE A 443 -32.69 -5.35 -13.29
N LYS A 444 -32.72 -4.31 -14.13
CA LYS A 444 -31.87 -4.20 -15.31
C LYS A 444 -31.11 -2.88 -15.33
N LEU A 445 -29.98 -2.88 -16.00
CA LEU A 445 -29.30 -1.65 -16.40
C LEU A 445 -30.02 -1.04 -17.60
N GLN A 446 -30.43 0.23 -17.52
CA GLN A 446 -30.88 0.99 -18.68
C GLN A 446 -30.20 2.36 -18.68
N GLY A 447 -30.12 3.02 -19.83
CA GLY A 447 -29.61 4.39 -19.91
C GLY A 447 -30.34 5.31 -18.92
N CYS A 448 -29.57 6.11 -18.18
CA CYS A 448 -30.11 7.01 -17.16
C CYS A 448 -31.02 8.09 -17.78
N ARG A 449 -32.22 8.27 -17.20
CA ARG A 449 -33.20 9.27 -17.62
C ARG A 449 -33.76 9.98 -16.39
N GLU A 450 -33.54 11.28 -16.28
CA GLU A 450 -33.91 12.08 -15.10
C GLU A 450 -35.39 11.95 -14.71
N ASN A 451 -36.30 11.84 -15.69
CA ASN A 451 -37.74 11.76 -15.45
C ASN A 451 -38.29 10.32 -15.38
N ASP A 452 -37.44 9.29 -15.43
CA ASP A 452 -37.90 7.90 -15.36
C ASP A 452 -38.12 7.47 -13.91
N SER A 453 -39.39 7.39 -13.51
CA SER A 453 -39.79 6.95 -12.16
C SER A 453 -39.31 5.54 -11.80
N ARG A 454 -38.98 4.69 -12.78
CA ARG A 454 -38.50 3.31 -12.57
C ARG A 454 -37.04 3.25 -12.11
N GLN A 455 -36.33 4.37 -12.20
CA GLN A 455 -34.90 4.49 -11.87
C GLN A 455 -34.67 5.17 -10.53
N LYS A 456 -35.74 5.35 -9.73
CA LYS A 456 -35.69 6.17 -8.52
C LYS A 456 -35.56 5.29 -7.28
N TRP A 457 -34.51 5.54 -6.52
CA TRP A 457 -34.12 4.79 -5.33
C TRP A 457 -33.82 5.73 -4.16
N GLU A 458 -34.05 5.27 -2.95
CA GLU A 458 -33.73 6.02 -1.74
C GLU A 458 -33.19 5.12 -0.63
N GLN A 459 -32.28 5.68 0.14
CA GLN A 459 -31.74 5.03 1.33
C GLN A 459 -32.77 5.12 2.46
N ILE A 460 -33.01 3.99 3.15
CA ILE A 460 -33.90 3.91 4.32
C ILE A 460 -33.18 3.22 5.48
N GLU A 461 -33.80 3.25 6.68
CA GLU A 461 -33.31 2.57 7.89
C GLU A 461 -31.85 2.92 8.21
N ASN A 462 -31.55 4.23 8.34
CA ASN A 462 -30.19 4.75 8.58
C ASN A 462 -29.17 4.30 7.52
N ASN A 463 -29.55 4.41 6.25
CA ASN A 463 -28.68 4.09 5.10
C ASN A 463 -28.25 2.62 5.02
N THR A 464 -29.08 1.70 5.52
CA THR A 464 -28.80 0.26 5.52
C THR A 464 -29.60 -0.54 4.50
N LYS A 465 -30.55 0.08 3.80
CA LYS A 465 -31.30 -0.55 2.70
C LYS A 465 -31.54 0.45 1.58
N LEU A 466 -31.80 -0.09 0.38
CA LEU A 466 -32.14 0.67 -0.81
C LEU A 466 -33.57 0.33 -1.25
N ARG A 467 -34.49 1.30 -1.16
CA ARG A 467 -35.89 1.16 -1.54
C ARG A 467 -36.16 1.87 -2.86
N HIS A 468 -36.96 1.27 -3.73
CA HIS A 468 -37.46 1.94 -4.91
C HIS A 468 -38.53 2.97 -4.52
N VAL A 469 -38.42 4.19 -5.05
CA VAL A 469 -39.26 5.33 -4.63
C VAL A 469 -40.72 5.09 -5.02
N GLY A 470 -41.65 5.42 -4.12
CA GLY A 470 -43.09 5.37 -4.38
C GLY A 470 -43.73 3.99 -4.31
N ASN A 471 -42.99 2.95 -3.90
CA ASN A 471 -43.55 1.63 -3.58
C ASN A 471 -42.81 0.98 -2.40
N ASN A 472 -43.30 -0.16 -1.92
CA ASN A 472 -42.69 -0.91 -0.82
C ASN A 472 -41.74 -2.01 -1.33
N LEU A 473 -40.94 -1.69 -2.36
CA LEU A 473 -39.99 -2.63 -2.96
C LEU A 473 -38.55 -2.25 -2.62
N CYS A 474 -37.77 -3.21 -2.15
CA CYS A 474 -36.37 -3.06 -1.78
C CYS A 474 -35.48 -3.91 -2.69
N LEU A 475 -34.24 -3.45 -2.89
CA LEU A 475 -33.21 -4.21 -3.60
C LEU A 475 -32.86 -5.48 -2.81
N ASP A 476 -32.90 -6.64 -3.46
CA ASP A 476 -32.71 -7.93 -2.79
C ASP A 476 -31.77 -8.85 -3.59
N SER A 477 -30.83 -9.48 -2.87
CA SER A 477 -29.86 -10.42 -3.43
C SER A 477 -30.23 -11.89 -3.27
N ARG A 478 -31.41 -12.22 -2.73
CA ARG A 478 -31.86 -13.62 -2.56
C ARG A 478 -31.80 -14.46 -3.83
N SER A 479 -32.03 -13.82 -4.98
CA SER A 479 -32.06 -14.44 -6.31
C SER A 479 -30.76 -14.24 -7.10
N ALA A 480 -29.70 -13.70 -6.47
CA ALA A 480 -28.45 -13.39 -7.16
C ALA A 480 -27.83 -14.61 -7.86
N ARG A 481 -27.97 -15.81 -7.27
CA ARG A 481 -27.47 -17.07 -7.87
C ARG A 481 -28.35 -17.62 -8.99
N SER A 482 -29.62 -17.21 -9.05
CA SER A 482 -30.62 -17.72 -9.98
C SER A 482 -30.91 -16.78 -11.16
N GLY A 483 -30.15 -15.70 -11.30
CA GLY A 483 -30.21 -14.83 -12.47
C GLY A 483 -29.92 -13.35 -12.23
N GLY A 484 -29.72 -12.91 -10.98
CA GLY A 484 -29.34 -11.52 -10.67
C GLY A 484 -30.14 -10.93 -9.51
N LEU A 485 -29.93 -9.65 -9.25
CA LEU A 485 -30.67 -8.93 -8.21
C LEU A 485 -32.11 -8.68 -8.61
N THR A 486 -32.98 -8.66 -7.62
CA THR A 486 -34.42 -8.49 -7.78
C THR A 486 -34.94 -7.35 -6.93
N VAL A 487 -36.14 -6.88 -7.25
CA VAL A 487 -36.97 -6.11 -6.32
C VAL A 487 -37.87 -7.05 -5.53
N GLU A 488 -37.92 -6.85 -4.22
CA GLU A 488 -38.74 -7.64 -3.29
C GLU A 488 -39.50 -6.75 -2.34
N VAL A 489 -40.55 -7.26 -1.70
CA VAL A 489 -41.23 -6.51 -0.63
C VAL A 489 -40.22 -6.21 0.48
N CYS A 490 -40.15 -4.95 0.92
CA CYS A 490 -39.21 -4.54 1.97
C CYS A 490 -39.44 -5.34 3.26
N SER A 491 -38.37 -5.91 3.79
CA SER A 491 -38.38 -6.83 4.93
C SER A 491 -37.09 -6.68 5.76
N PRO A 492 -37.00 -7.21 6.97
CA PRO A 492 -35.76 -7.20 7.76
C PRO A 492 -34.69 -8.20 7.27
N SER A 493 -34.79 -8.71 6.04
CA SER A 493 -33.86 -9.70 5.49
C SER A 493 -32.43 -9.16 5.36
N LEU A 494 -31.44 -9.99 5.70
CA LEU A 494 -30.03 -9.72 5.43
C LEU A 494 -29.75 -9.54 3.93
N THR A 495 -30.55 -10.20 3.08
CA THR A 495 -30.43 -10.10 1.61
C THR A 495 -30.83 -8.72 1.06
N GLN A 496 -31.45 -7.86 1.88
CA GLN A 496 -31.83 -6.48 1.55
C GLN A 496 -30.94 -5.42 2.21
N GLN A 497 -29.90 -5.84 2.92
CA GLN A 497 -28.97 -4.90 3.55
C GLN A 497 -27.91 -4.43 2.55
N TRP A 498 -27.88 -3.12 2.32
CA TRP A 498 -26.99 -2.47 1.38
C TRP A 498 -26.47 -1.16 1.95
N LYS A 499 -25.17 -0.91 1.82
CA LYS A 499 -24.55 0.33 2.29
C LYS A 499 -23.54 0.87 1.30
N PHE A 500 -23.65 2.15 0.96
CA PHE A 500 -22.62 2.84 0.18
C PHE A 500 -21.37 3.08 1.03
N THR A 501 -20.20 2.97 0.40
CA THR A 501 -18.91 3.25 1.04
C THR A 501 -18.75 4.73 1.43
N LEU A 502 -19.29 5.67 0.65
CA LEU A 502 -19.33 7.10 0.98
C LEU A 502 -20.78 7.57 1.05
N ASN A 503 -21.16 8.22 2.16
CA ASN A 503 -22.42 8.94 2.26
C ASN A 503 -22.10 10.44 2.38
N LEU A 504 -22.52 11.22 1.38
CA LEU A 504 -22.10 12.61 1.17
C LEU A 504 -23.06 13.61 1.82
N GLN A 505 -24.31 13.20 2.07
CA GLN A 505 -25.25 13.95 2.89
C GLN A 505 -25.29 13.40 4.33
N PRO A 506 -25.33 14.27 5.34
CA PRO A 506 -25.34 13.89 6.75
C PRO A 506 -26.63 13.17 7.19
#